data_AF-A0A832FQP3-F1
#
_entry.id   AF-A0A832FQP3-F1
#
_cell.length_a   1.000
_cell.length_b   1.000
_cell.length_c   1.000
_cell.angle_alpha   90.00
_cell.angle_beta   90.00
_cell.angle_gamma   90.00
#
_symmetry.space_group_name_H-M   'P 1'
#
loop_
_entity.id
_entity.type
_entity.pdbx_description
1 polymer ?
#
loop_
_entity_poly.entity_id
_entity_poly.type
_entity_poly.pdbx_seq_one_letter_code
_entity_poly.pdbx_strand_id
1 'polypeptide(L)'
;LSSIALLYQALLLAHGGLTTLGANTVSMGIIGPIFGFIAYKAIKKFSLSAAIFFAAAVADFMTYVVTSLQLALAFPAFPGIEGVMVSAVRFLGIFAVTQVPLAIIEAFIAVMLFRSIKTYSPEVSTV
;
A
#
# COMPACT_ATOMS: atom_id res chain seq x y z
N LEU A 1 -12.35 0.85 -8.66
CA LEU A 1 -11.22 0.62 -9.59
C LEU A 1 -10.26 -0.44 -9.07
N SER A 2 -9.81 -0.36 -7.81
CA SER A 2 -8.92 -1.34 -7.17
C SER A 2 -9.40 -2.80 -7.30
N SER A 3 -10.67 -3.10 -7.00
CA SER A 3 -11.20 -4.47 -7.12
C SER A 3 -11.17 -5.03 -8.54
N ILE A 4 -11.27 -4.18 -9.57
CA ILE A 4 -11.17 -4.60 -10.98
C ILE A 4 -9.71 -4.94 -11.30
N ALA A 5 -8.77 -4.08 -10.90
CA ALA A 5 -7.34 -4.35 -11.07
C ALA A 5 -6.91 -5.64 -10.34
N LEU A 6 -7.37 -5.83 -9.10
CA LEU A 6 -7.12 -7.04 -8.31
C LEU A 6 -7.75 -8.30 -8.93
N LEU A 7 -8.94 -8.17 -9.52
CA LEU A 7 -9.58 -9.28 -10.25
C LEU A 7 -8.74 -9.70 -11.46
N TYR A 8 -8.22 -8.74 -12.23
CA TYR A 8 -7.32 -9.04 -13.33
C TYR A 8 -5.98 -9.62 -12.85
N GLN A 9 -5.43 -9.15 -11.73
CA GLN A 9 -4.24 -9.76 -11.14
C GLN A 9 -4.49 -11.23 -10.76
N ALA A 10 -5.64 -11.52 -10.14
CA ALA A 10 -6.00 -12.89 -9.74
C ALA A 10 -6.22 -13.81 -10.95
N LEU A 11 -6.91 -13.34 -11.99
CA LEU A 11 -7.29 -14.16 -13.14
C LEU A 11 -6.21 -14.27 -14.22
N LEU A 12 -5.46 -13.19 -14.49
CA LEU A 12 -4.55 -13.10 -15.63
C LEU A 12 -3.08 -13.24 -15.26
N LEU A 13 -2.71 -12.82 -14.04
CA LEU A 13 -1.30 -12.79 -13.60
C LEU A 13 -0.99 -13.86 -12.54
N ALA A 14 -1.98 -14.67 -12.16
CA ALA A 14 -1.89 -15.61 -11.04
C ALA A 14 -1.32 -14.96 -9.77
N HIS A 15 -1.64 -13.67 -9.56
CA HIS A 15 -1.16 -12.87 -8.44
C HIS A 15 -2.33 -12.50 -7.53
N GLY A 16 -2.34 -13.06 -6.32
CA GLY A 16 -3.48 -13.01 -5.42
C GLY A 16 -4.38 -14.24 -5.59
N GLY A 17 -5.70 -14.06 -5.46
CA GLY A 17 -6.67 -15.14 -5.57
C GLY A 17 -8.11 -14.65 -5.43
N LEU A 18 -9.08 -15.44 -5.89
CA LEU A 18 -10.50 -15.08 -5.82
C LEU A 18 -11.01 -15.02 -4.37
N THR A 19 -10.54 -15.93 -3.51
CA THR A 19 -10.88 -15.95 -2.08
C THR A 19 -10.16 -14.88 -1.29
N THR A 20 -8.97 -14.44 -1.73
CA THR A 20 -8.20 -13.36 -1.11
C THR A 20 -8.56 -11.97 -1.65
N LEU A 21 -9.37 -11.89 -2.71
CA LEU A 21 -9.77 -10.63 -3.36
C LEU A 21 -10.35 -9.61 -2.36
N GLY A 22 -11.19 -10.06 -1.44
CA GLY A 22 -11.78 -9.19 -0.41
C GLY A 22 -10.73 -8.64 0.56
N ALA A 23 -9.87 -9.51 1.09
CA ALA A 23 -8.77 -9.11 1.98
C ALA A 23 -7.80 -8.12 1.29
N ASN A 24 -7.43 -8.41 0.04
CA ASN A 24 -6.57 -7.54 -0.77
C ASN A 24 -7.25 -6.21 -1.10
N THR A 25 -8.55 -6.20 -1.35
CA THR A 25 -9.29 -4.96 -1.58
C THR A 25 -9.29 -4.09 -0.33
N VAL A 26 -9.41 -4.67 0.86
CA VAL A 26 -9.33 -3.93 2.12
C VAL A 26 -7.93 -3.32 2.33
N SER A 27 -6.86 -4.08 2.12
CA SER A 27 -5.50 -3.56 2.30
C SER A 27 -5.12 -2.55 1.21
N MET A 28 -5.08 -2.99 -0.05
CA MET A 28 -4.56 -2.21 -1.19
C MET A 28 -5.56 -1.17 -1.72
N GLY A 29 -6.85 -1.49 -1.66
CA GLY A 29 -7.90 -0.67 -2.27
C GLY A 29 -8.52 0.36 -1.33
N ILE A 30 -8.39 0.17 -0.01
CA ILE A 30 -9.06 1.00 1.00
C ILE A 30 -8.03 1.58 1.99
N ILE A 31 -7.36 0.74 2.79
CA ILE A 31 -6.50 1.23 3.87
C ILE A 31 -5.26 1.95 3.33
N GLY A 32 -4.56 1.38 2.36
CA GLY A 32 -3.42 2.04 1.70
C GLY A 32 -3.77 3.45 1.21
N PRO A 33 -4.78 3.62 0.33
CA PRO A 33 -5.22 4.93 -0.15
C PRO A 33 -5.63 5.91 0.96
N ILE A 34 -6.32 5.44 2.02
CA ILE A 34 -6.72 6.31 3.14
C ILE A 34 -5.48 6.88 3.84
N PHE A 35 -4.52 6.04 4.22
CA PHE A 35 -3.32 6.48 4.93
C PHE A 35 -2.38 7.28 4.03
N GLY A 36 -2.26 6.92 2.75
CA GLY A 36 -1.53 7.71 1.76
C GLY A 36 -2.13 9.11 1.60
N PHE A 37 -3.46 9.24 1.57
CA PHE A 37 -4.12 10.53 1.50
C PHE A 37 -3.94 11.38 2.76
N ILE A 38 -3.94 10.74 3.94
CA ILE A 38 -3.62 11.41 5.21
C ILE A 38 -2.18 11.95 5.18
N ALA A 39 -1.21 11.13 4.77
CA ALA A 39 0.19 11.54 4.63
C ALA A 39 0.36 12.69 3.62
N TYR A 40 -0.31 12.58 2.46
CA TYR A 40 -0.37 13.64 1.46
C TYR A 40 -0.86 14.96 2.07
N LYS A 41 -2.02 14.95 2.75
CA LYS A 41 -2.61 16.16 3.35
C LYS A 41 -1.71 16.78 4.42
N ALA A 42 -1.04 15.96 5.22
CA ALA A 42 -0.12 16.43 6.25
C ALA A 42 1.09 17.18 5.66
N ILE A 43 1.57 16.74 4.49
CA ILE A 43 2.84 17.21 3.93
C ILE A 43 2.66 18.21 2.76
N LYS A 44 1.49 18.23 2.10
CA LYS A 44 1.20 19.07 0.92
C LYS A 44 1.55 20.55 1.13
N LYS A 45 1.39 21.07 2.35
CA LYS A 45 1.69 22.47 2.69
C LYS A 45 3.18 22.83 2.61
N PHE A 46 4.08 21.84 2.71
CA PHE A 46 5.53 22.06 2.72
C PHE A 46 6.16 21.80 1.35
N SER A 47 5.78 20.71 0.68
CA SER A 47 6.30 20.37 -0.65
C SER A 47 5.39 19.37 -1.34
N LEU A 48 5.00 19.66 -2.58
CA LEU A 48 4.19 18.74 -3.38
C LEU A 48 4.96 17.44 -3.71
N SER A 49 6.26 17.54 -4.02
CA SER A 49 7.08 16.34 -4.28
C SER A 49 7.21 15.47 -3.03
N ALA A 50 7.43 16.07 -1.86
CA ALA A 50 7.47 15.32 -0.60
C ALA A 50 6.10 14.72 -0.28
N ALA A 51 5.01 15.46 -0.50
CA ALA A 51 3.67 14.98 -0.25
C ALA A 51 3.32 13.75 -1.10
N ILE A 52 3.72 13.74 -2.38
CA ILE A 52 3.53 12.58 -3.27
C ILE A 52 4.40 11.41 -2.83
N PHE A 53 5.67 11.66 -2.50
CA PHE A 53 6.58 10.62 -2.01
C PHE A 53 6.00 9.92 -0.78
N PHE A 54 5.64 10.68 0.25
CA PHE A 54 5.09 10.12 1.48
C PHE A 54 3.69 9.55 1.28
N ALA A 55 2.88 10.07 0.36
CA ALA A 55 1.59 9.46 0.03
C ALA A 55 1.77 8.04 -0.50
N ALA A 56 2.67 7.84 -1.46
CA ALA A 56 2.98 6.53 -2.03
C ALA A 56 3.62 5.61 -0.98
N ALA A 57 4.72 6.03 -0.35
CA ALA A 57 5.45 5.22 0.61
C ALA A 57 4.57 4.76 1.79
N VAL A 58 3.72 5.65 2.31
CA VAL A 58 2.81 5.31 3.42
C VAL A 58 1.67 4.41 2.95
N ALA A 59 1.11 4.63 1.76
CA ALA A 59 0.07 3.75 1.21
C ALA A 59 0.57 2.31 1.03
N ASP A 60 1.77 2.15 0.46
CA ASP A 60 2.37 0.85 0.23
C ASP A 60 2.70 0.17 1.57
N PHE A 61 3.36 0.90 2.48
CA PHE A 61 3.68 0.34 3.80
C PHE A 61 2.44 -0.09 4.58
N MET A 62 1.38 0.75 4.60
CA MET A 62 0.14 0.43 5.31
C MET A 62 -0.62 -0.74 4.70
N THR A 63 -0.52 -0.93 3.38
CA THR A 63 -1.02 -2.15 2.72
C THR A 63 -0.40 -3.39 3.35
N TYR A 64 0.92 -3.42 3.50
CA TYR A 64 1.64 -4.57 4.04
C TYR A 64 1.44 -4.76 5.55
N VAL A 65 1.25 -3.67 6.31
CA VAL A 65 0.83 -3.76 7.71
C VAL A 65 -0.51 -4.49 7.81
N VAL A 66 -1.51 -4.09 7.00
CA VAL A 66 -2.83 -4.73 7.01
C VAL A 66 -2.75 -6.18 6.55
N THR A 67 -2.02 -6.49 5.49
CA THR A 67 -1.81 -7.88 5.05
C THR A 67 -1.16 -8.72 6.14
N SER A 68 -0.16 -8.19 6.84
CA SER A 68 0.50 -8.90 7.96
C SER A 68 -0.48 -9.19 9.10
N LEU A 69 -1.38 -8.26 9.41
CA LEU A 69 -2.44 -8.44 10.40
C LEU A 69 -3.48 -9.46 9.95
N GLN A 70 -3.90 -9.43 8.69
CA GLN A 70 -4.83 -10.41 8.11
C GLN A 70 -4.25 -11.83 8.19
N LEU A 71 -2.97 -12.00 7.84
CA LEU A 71 -2.28 -13.29 7.96
C LEU A 71 -2.12 -13.71 9.41
N ALA A 72 -1.81 -12.79 10.31
CA ALA A 72 -1.67 -13.09 11.73
C ALA A 72 -2.97 -13.56 12.38
N LEU A 73 -4.11 -12.97 11.97
CA LEU A 73 -5.44 -13.40 12.40
C LEU A 73 -5.81 -14.78 11.86
N ALA A 74 -5.40 -15.09 10.63
CA ALA A 74 -5.64 -16.39 10.00
C ALA A 74 -4.70 -17.49 10.54
N PHE A 75 -3.47 -17.14 10.90
CA PHE A 75 -2.40 -18.05 11.29
C PHE A 75 -1.69 -17.57 12.57
N PRO A 76 -2.36 -17.62 13.73
CA PRO A 76 -1.75 -17.25 15.01
C PRO A 76 -0.67 -18.27 15.41
N ALA A 77 0.40 -17.79 16.07
CA ALA A 77 1.52 -18.65 16.49
C ALA A 77 1.11 -19.69 17.55
N PHE A 78 0.11 -19.35 18.35
CA PHE A 78 -0.54 -20.18 19.36
C PHE A 78 -1.92 -19.58 19.69
N PRO A 79 -2.83 -20.31 20.37
CA PRO A 79 -4.16 -19.80 20.68
C PRO A 79 -4.13 -18.51 21.52
N GLY A 80 -5.02 -17.56 21.19
CA GLY A 80 -5.17 -16.29 21.91
C GLY A 80 -4.60 -15.06 21.18
N ILE A 81 -4.89 -13.87 21.72
CA ILE A 81 -4.50 -12.57 21.13
C ILE A 81 -2.97 -12.44 21.08
N GLU A 82 -2.26 -12.96 22.09
CA GLU A 82 -0.79 -12.95 22.13
C GLU A 82 -0.18 -13.69 20.94
N GLY A 83 -0.74 -14.84 20.54
CA GLY A 83 -0.28 -15.60 19.38
C GLY A 83 -0.52 -14.87 18.06
N VAL A 84 -1.60 -14.10 17.95
CA VAL A 84 -1.84 -13.20 16.81
C VAL A 84 -0.77 -12.10 16.78
N MET A 85 -0.47 -11.46 17.91
CA MET A 85 0.54 -10.39 17.95
C MET A 85 1.94 -10.91 17.59
N VAL A 86 2.30 -12.10 18.06
CA VAL A 86 3.57 -12.76 17.66
C VAL A 86 3.60 -13.02 16.15
N SER A 87 2.51 -13.54 15.58
CA SER A 87 2.43 -13.75 14.12
C SER A 87 2.48 -12.45 13.34
N ALA A 88 1.82 -11.38 13.80
CA ALA A 88 1.80 -10.08 13.14
C ALA A 88 3.22 -9.50 13.02
N VAL A 89 3.99 -9.55 14.11
CA VAL A 89 5.39 -9.10 14.12
C VAL A 89 6.24 -9.96 13.20
N ARG A 90 6.03 -11.29 13.16
CA ARG A 90 6.76 -12.19 12.26
C ARG A 90 6.47 -11.89 10.79
N PHE A 91 5.19 -11.80 10.41
CA PHE A 91 4.81 -11.50 9.02
C PHE A 91 5.30 -10.12 8.59
N LEU A 92 5.10 -9.10 9.43
CA LEU A 92 5.57 -7.75 9.11
C LEU A 92 7.10 -7.70 9.02
N GLY A 93 7.81 -8.40 9.91
CA GLY A 93 9.27 -8.47 9.87
C GLY A 93 9.81 -9.13 8.61
N ILE A 94 9.22 -10.24 8.17
CA ILE A 94 9.62 -10.92 6.93
C ILE A 94 9.31 -10.03 5.72
N PHE A 95 8.11 -9.44 5.67
CA PHE A 95 7.74 -8.56 4.57
C PHE A 95 8.57 -7.27 4.55
N ALA A 96 8.93 -6.69 5.69
CA ALA A 96 9.68 -5.43 5.72
C ALA A 96 10.98 -5.48 4.89
N VAL A 97 11.65 -6.63 4.80
CA VAL A 97 12.87 -6.82 4.00
C VAL A 97 12.65 -6.50 2.52
N THR A 98 11.49 -6.86 1.96
CA THR A 98 11.18 -6.57 0.54
C THR A 98 10.32 -5.33 0.37
N GLN A 99 9.40 -5.09 1.31
CA GLN A 99 8.37 -4.07 1.15
C GLN A 99 8.85 -2.67 1.51
N VAL A 100 9.79 -2.52 2.44
CA VAL A 100 10.39 -1.21 2.71
C VAL A 100 11.20 -0.72 1.50
N PRO A 101 12.09 -1.54 0.89
CA PRO A 101 12.74 -1.14 -0.37
C PRO A 101 11.76 -0.83 -1.50
N LEU A 102 10.73 -1.66 -1.67
CA LEU A 102 9.74 -1.48 -2.74
C LEU A 102 8.97 -0.16 -2.57
N ALA A 103 8.44 0.13 -1.38
CA ALA A 103 7.70 1.35 -1.09
C ALA A 103 8.55 2.63 -1.33
N ILE A 104 9.85 2.57 -1.06
CA ILE A 104 10.76 3.69 -1.34
C ILE A 104 10.91 3.89 -2.85
N ILE A 105 11.12 2.80 -3.60
CA ILE A 105 11.28 2.84 -5.06
C ILE A 105 10.00 3.33 -5.73
N GLU A 106 8.84 2.79 -5.35
CA GLU A 106 7.53 3.18 -5.87
C GLU A 106 7.21 4.65 -5.56
N ALA A 107 7.59 5.13 -4.37
CA ALA A 107 7.47 6.55 -4.03
C ALA A 107 8.33 7.47 -4.90
N PHE A 108 9.56 7.09 -5.24
CA PHE A 108 10.36 7.84 -6.20
C PHE A 108 9.73 7.84 -7.59
N ILE A 109 9.26 6.67 -8.06
CA ILE A 109 8.57 6.54 -9.35
C ILE A 109 7.32 7.43 -9.39
N ALA A 110 6.52 7.45 -8.31
CA ALA A 110 5.33 8.28 -8.21
C ALA A 110 5.65 9.78 -8.32
N VAL A 111 6.72 10.25 -7.66
CA VAL A 111 7.19 11.64 -7.77
C VAL A 111 7.63 11.95 -9.21
N MET A 112 8.38 11.06 -9.85
CA MET A 112 8.84 11.23 -11.23
C MET A 112 7.66 11.28 -12.21
N LEU A 113 6.70 10.35 -12.08
CA LEU A 113 5.49 10.29 -12.90
C LEU A 113 4.70 11.59 -12.77
N PHE A 114 4.48 12.07 -11.55
CA PHE A 114 3.71 13.30 -11.33
C PHE A 114 4.42 14.53 -11.91
N ARG A 115 5.75 14.60 -11.81
CA ARG A 115 6.54 15.67 -12.46
C ARG A 115 6.37 15.62 -13.98
N SER A 116 6.45 14.43 -14.59
CA SER A 116 6.24 14.27 -16.03
C SER A 116 4.83 14.68 -16.47
N ILE A 117 3.79 14.29 -15.71
CA ILE A 117 2.40 14.71 -15.98
C ILE A 117 2.29 16.23 -15.93
N LYS A 118 2.88 16.89 -14.93
CA LYS A 118 2.85 18.35 -14.83
C LYS A 118 3.54 19.04 -16.01
N THR A 119 4.59 18.44 -16.57
CA THR A 119 5.31 18.96 -17.74
C THR A 119 4.51 18.80 -19.04
N TYR A 120 3.88 17.65 -19.27
CA TYR A 120 3.23 17.33 -20.54
C TYR A 120 1.71 17.54 -20.55
N SER A 121 1.08 17.72 -19.39
CA SER A 121 -0.36 17.92 -19.26
C SER A 121 -0.65 18.91 -18.10
N PRO A 122 -0.24 20.18 -18.24
CA PRO A 122 -0.39 21.18 -17.18
C PRO A 122 -1.85 21.40 -16.75
N GLU A 123 -2.82 21.17 -17.64
CA GLU A 123 -4.26 21.26 -17.39
C GLU A 123 -4.77 20.27 -16.33
N VAL A 124 -4.07 19.14 -16.13
CA VAL A 124 -4.42 18.12 -15.12
C VAL A 124 -3.85 18.50 -13.74
N SER A 125 -2.91 19.44 -13.68
CA SER A 125 -2.14 19.77 -12.47
C SER A 125 -2.71 20.93 -11.63
N THR A 126 -3.82 21.54 -12.07
CA THR A 126 -4.46 22.71 -11.44
C THR A 126 -5.56 22.37 -10.41
N VAL A 127 -5.72 21.08 -10.06
CA VAL A 127 -6.69 20.60 -9.05
C VAL A 127 -6.04 20.34 -7.69
#